data_AF-A0A8J7D7Y3-F1
#
_entry.id   AF-A0A8J7D7Y3-F1
#
_cell.length_a   1.000
_cell.length_b   1.000
_cell.length_c   1.000
_cell.angle_alpha   90.00
_cell.angle_beta   90.00
_cell.angle_gamma   90.00
#
_symmetry.space_group_name_H-M   'P 1'
#
loop_
_entity.id
_entity.type
_entity.pdbx_description
1 polymer ?
#
loop_
_entity_poly.entity_id
_entity_poly.type
_entity_poly.pdbx_seq_one_letter_code
_entity_poly.pdbx_strand_id
1 'polypeptide(L)'
;MSNNHPYKIIPDRIIKLAKNQIFVFGSNTEGRHGAGSALFARQYCNAEYGNPQGRQGQSWAIVTKDLNKGIRSIPLPQIKSQIEKLVEYAKTHPELEFLTTRIGCNLAGYTDPEIASLISNFNLPPNIWLPQEFVDCLIEDKPTLKVAFTGNSHKKFDESGWNQVRNRLEAMIVRACDRALEWGYKRIQFYSGMALGVDTAAVEIILGLKDKYPIEINLTAAVHCINQDAKWNNLDKQKYHWLLSQCDAIKFISNLPYQEAGGIKCLNARNRWIVNKIKNAYDMIIAIWDGQPGGTGNFIADAAKLNRRVIIYNWFTNTYQKLGSW
;
A
#
# COMPACT_ATOMS: atom_id res chain seq x y z
N MET A 1 -19.68 -3.56 13.11
CA MET A 1 -18.42 -3.76 12.36
C MET A 1 -18.38 -2.67 11.32
N SER A 2 -17.50 -1.69 11.47
CA SER A 2 -17.43 -0.53 10.56
C SER A 2 -17.11 -1.00 9.15
N ASN A 3 -17.75 -0.42 8.14
CA ASN A 3 -17.36 -0.54 6.74
C ASN A 3 -15.91 -0.05 6.58
N ASN A 4 -14.92 -0.90 6.90
CA ASN A 4 -13.50 -0.58 6.78
C ASN A 4 -13.13 -0.68 5.31
N HIS A 5 -13.44 0.38 4.57
CA HIS A 5 -12.88 0.58 3.25
C HIS A 5 -11.34 0.51 3.34
N PRO A 6 -10.65 -0.14 2.38
CA PRO A 6 -9.19 -0.24 2.38
C PRO A 6 -8.53 1.13 2.48
N TYR A 7 -7.50 1.27 3.31
CA TYR A 7 -6.68 2.48 3.27
C TYR A 7 -5.90 2.56 1.96
N LYS A 8 -6.08 3.65 1.20
CA LYS A 8 -5.23 3.93 0.05
C LYS A 8 -3.94 4.59 0.53
N ILE A 9 -2.80 4.06 0.10
CA ILE A 9 -1.49 4.57 0.46
C ILE A 9 -0.89 5.33 -0.73
N ILE A 10 -0.47 6.57 -0.49
CA ILE A 10 0.21 7.40 -1.50
C ILE A 10 1.53 6.77 -1.97
N PRO A 11 1.98 7.04 -3.20
CA PRO A 11 3.32 6.66 -3.63
C PRO A 11 4.39 7.39 -2.81
N ASP A 12 5.57 6.78 -2.69
CA ASP A 12 6.68 7.35 -1.89
C ASP A 12 7.16 8.71 -2.44
N ARG A 13 6.91 8.95 -3.72
CA ARG A 13 7.19 10.23 -4.37
C ARG A 13 6.06 10.59 -5.33
N ILE A 14 5.46 11.76 -5.11
CA ILE A 14 4.52 12.39 -6.03
C ILE A 14 5.33 13.35 -6.90
N ILE A 15 5.31 13.14 -8.22
CA ILE A 15 6.02 13.98 -9.20
C ILE A 15 5.09 14.97 -9.89
N LYS A 16 3.82 14.61 -10.03
CA LYS A 16 2.76 15.38 -10.68
C LYS A 16 1.42 14.86 -10.15
N LEU A 17 0.42 15.74 -10.16
CA LEU A 17 -0.97 15.40 -9.83
C LEU A 17 -1.80 15.23 -11.10
N ALA A 18 -2.73 14.26 -11.08
CA ALA A 18 -3.85 14.23 -12.02
C ALA A 18 -4.83 15.36 -11.71
N LYS A 19 -5.68 15.76 -12.67
CA LYS A 19 -6.57 16.94 -12.55
C LYS A 19 -7.46 16.94 -11.29
N ASN A 20 -7.91 15.78 -10.85
CA ASN A 20 -8.79 15.60 -9.69
C ASN A 20 -8.04 15.34 -8.38
N GLN A 21 -6.70 15.31 -8.40
CA GLN A 21 -5.90 15.04 -7.21
C GLN A 21 -5.55 16.33 -6.48
N ILE A 22 -5.61 16.32 -5.15
CA ILE A 22 -5.30 17.43 -4.25
C ILE A 22 -4.15 17.00 -3.35
N PHE A 23 -3.07 17.76 -3.34
CA PHE A 23 -1.92 17.47 -2.46
C PHE A 23 -2.13 18.07 -1.07
N VAL A 24 -2.21 17.22 -0.04
CA VAL A 24 -2.41 17.65 1.36
C VAL A 24 -1.08 17.70 2.09
N PHE A 25 -0.75 18.86 2.67
CA PHE A 25 0.56 19.09 3.28
C PHE A 25 0.49 19.87 4.60
N GLY A 26 1.54 19.70 5.41
CA GLY A 26 1.76 20.49 6.62
C GLY A 26 2.33 21.88 6.30
N SER A 27 1.65 22.93 6.77
CA SER A 27 1.99 24.35 6.61
C SER A 27 2.38 24.98 7.95
N ASN A 28 2.93 26.19 7.90
CA ASN A 28 3.10 27.06 9.06
C ASN A 28 2.05 28.18 9.12
N THR A 29 1.94 28.83 10.28
CA THR A 29 0.98 29.92 10.56
C THR A 29 1.03 31.09 9.58
N GLU A 30 2.20 31.35 9.00
CA GLU A 30 2.42 32.46 8.05
C GLU A 30 2.24 32.04 6.59
N GLY A 31 1.96 30.77 6.29
CA GLY A 31 1.88 30.28 4.91
C GLY A 31 3.20 30.38 4.13
N ARG A 32 4.34 30.37 4.84
CA ARG A 32 5.68 30.41 4.23
C ARG A 32 6.09 29.01 3.78
N HIS A 33 5.67 28.63 2.58
CA HIS A 33 5.90 27.28 2.03
C HIS A 33 7.30 27.12 1.39
N GLY A 34 8.35 27.21 2.22
CA GLY A 34 9.75 27.25 1.79
C GLY A 34 10.53 25.93 1.84
N ALA A 35 10.01 24.88 2.49
CA ALA A 35 10.72 23.62 2.67
C ALA A 35 9.78 22.39 2.63
N GLY A 36 10.37 21.21 2.41
CA GLY A 36 9.67 19.92 2.49
C GLY A 36 8.44 19.82 1.57
N SER A 37 7.38 19.19 2.06
CA SER A 37 6.11 19.05 1.33
C SER A 37 5.46 20.39 0.99
N ALA A 38 5.62 21.42 1.84
CA ALA A 38 5.06 22.74 1.57
C ALA A 38 5.73 23.38 0.34
N LEU A 39 7.06 23.27 0.20
CA LEU A 39 7.76 23.76 -0.98
C LEU A 39 7.27 23.08 -2.26
N PHE A 40 7.10 21.77 -2.23
CA PHE A 40 6.54 21.02 -3.36
C PHE A 40 5.13 21.52 -3.70
N ALA A 41 4.27 21.71 -2.69
CA ALA A 41 2.91 22.20 -2.89
C ALA A 41 2.89 23.58 -3.57
N ARG A 42 3.78 24.50 -3.18
CA ARG A 42 3.90 25.82 -3.80
C ARG A 42 4.43 25.75 -5.23
N GLN A 43 5.45 24.94 -5.47
CA GLN A 43 6.12 24.87 -6.78
C GLN A 43 5.30 24.13 -7.84
N TYR A 44 4.56 23.09 -7.45
CA TYR A 44 3.95 22.14 -8.38
C TYR A 44 2.46 21.92 -8.19
N CYS A 45 1.87 22.41 -7.09
CA CYS A 45 0.46 22.21 -6.77
C CYS A 45 -0.29 23.53 -6.56
N ASN A 46 0.29 24.65 -6.99
CA ASN A 46 -0.29 25.99 -6.91
C ASN A 46 -0.71 26.41 -5.50
N ALA A 47 0.01 25.95 -4.45
CA ALA A 47 -0.21 26.47 -3.11
C ALA A 47 0.15 27.97 -3.06
N GLU A 48 -0.71 28.75 -2.44
CA GLU A 48 -0.64 30.21 -2.32
C GLU A 48 0.30 30.59 -1.18
N TYR A 49 1.34 31.36 -1.50
CA TYR A 49 2.24 31.90 -0.50
C TYR A 49 1.48 32.88 0.41
N GLY A 50 1.63 32.73 1.73
CA GLY A 50 0.91 33.54 2.71
C GLY A 50 -0.44 32.96 3.13
N ASN A 51 -0.93 31.90 2.47
CA ASN A 51 -2.15 31.20 2.85
C ASN A 51 -1.83 29.94 3.69
N PRO A 52 -2.05 29.94 5.01
CA PRO A 52 -1.54 28.88 5.88
C PRO A 52 -2.40 27.62 5.90
N GLN A 53 -3.69 27.67 5.49
CA GLN A 53 -4.64 26.59 5.78
C GLN A 53 -5.71 26.43 4.70
N GLY A 54 -6.32 25.23 4.63
CA GLY A 54 -7.47 24.95 3.78
C GLY A 54 -7.14 24.75 2.31
N ARG A 55 -8.20 24.71 1.48
CA ARG A 55 -8.14 24.49 0.03
C ARG A 55 -7.50 25.70 -0.68
N GLN A 56 -6.49 25.44 -1.51
CA GLN A 56 -5.81 26.46 -2.32
C GLN A 56 -5.14 25.81 -3.54
N GLY A 57 -5.24 26.43 -4.72
CA GLY A 57 -4.68 25.88 -5.97
C GLY A 57 -5.09 24.43 -6.26
N GLN A 58 -4.14 23.50 -6.28
CA GLN A 58 -4.33 22.04 -6.34
C GLN A 58 -3.85 21.35 -5.06
N SER A 59 -4.03 22.01 -3.92
CA SER A 59 -3.52 21.59 -2.63
C SER A 59 -4.49 21.88 -1.48
N TRP A 60 -4.18 21.30 -0.32
CA TRP A 60 -4.85 21.55 0.96
C TRP A 60 -3.80 21.69 2.07
N ALA A 61 -3.80 22.82 2.74
CA ALA A 61 -2.84 23.11 3.81
C ALA A 61 -3.42 22.81 5.20
N ILE A 62 -2.63 22.16 6.06
CA ILE A 62 -2.93 21.97 7.48
C ILE A 62 -1.84 22.68 8.28
N VAL A 63 -2.20 23.64 9.13
CA VAL A 63 -1.25 24.34 9.99
C VAL A 63 -0.74 23.35 11.05
N THR A 64 0.57 23.12 11.05
CA THR A 64 1.24 22.18 11.95
C THR A 64 2.40 22.81 12.72
N LYS A 65 2.77 24.05 12.38
CA LYS A 65 3.89 24.76 13.00
C LYS A 65 3.65 26.27 13.09
N ASP A 66 4.08 26.86 14.18
CA ASP A 66 4.35 28.30 14.31
C ASP A 66 5.87 28.50 14.21
N LEU A 67 6.33 29.34 13.29
CA LEU A 67 7.76 29.53 13.03
C LEU A 67 8.50 30.19 14.20
N ASN A 68 7.79 30.88 15.09
CA ASN A 68 8.36 31.63 16.21
C ASN A 68 8.42 30.81 17.51
N LYS A 69 7.79 29.62 17.55
CA LYS A 69 7.62 28.81 18.77
C LYS A 69 8.29 27.44 18.73
N GLY A 70 9.15 27.20 17.73
CA GLY A 70 9.91 25.95 17.62
C GLY A 70 9.08 24.75 17.14
N ILE A 71 9.47 23.55 17.58
CA ILE A 71 8.77 22.29 17.26
C ILE A 71 7.55 22.11 18.16
N ARG A 72 6.57 21.30 17.70
CA ARG A 72 5.33 20.97 18.43
C ARG A 72 4.54 22.20 18.88
N SER A 73 4.63 23.27 18.08
CA SER A 73 4.08 24.58 18.41
C SER A 73 2.58 24.74 18.12
N ILE A 74 1.99 23.85 17.32
CA ILE A 74 0.55 23.77 17.10
C ILE A 74 0.02 22.52 17.81
N PRO A 75 -0.79 22.66 18.88
CA PRO A 75 -1.29 21.52 19.65
C PRO A 75 -2.07 20.50 18.82
N LEU A 76 -1.94 19.21 19.18
CA LEU A 76 -2.66 18.11 18.53
C LEU A 76 -4.18 18.33 18.39
N PRO A 77 -4.92 18.90 19.38
CA PRO A 77 -6.34 19.21 19.20
C PRO A 77 -6.63 20.19 18.06
N GLN A 78 -5.74 21.18 17.83
CA GLN A 78 -5.88 22.13 16.73
C GLN A 78 -5.57 21.47 15.38
N ILE A 79 -4.58 20.57 15.34
CA ILE A 79 -4.32 19.75 14.13
C ILE A 79 -5.52 18.84 13.85
N LYS A 80 -6.09 18.19 14.88
CA LYS A 80 -7.27 17.32 14.76
C LYS A 80 -8.46 18.05 14.14
N SER A 81 -8.79 19.25 14.62
CA SER A 81 -9.90 20.06 14.06
C SER A 81 -9.67 20.43 12.59
N GLN A 82 -8.42 20.61 12.16
CA GLN A 82 -8.13 20.86 10.74
C GLN A 82 -8.23 19.60 9.88
N ILE A 83 -7.85 18.43 10.42
CA ILE A 83 -8.05 17.13 9.77
C ILE A 83 -9.54 16.85 9.60
N GLU A 84 -10.36 17.17 10.60
CA GLU A 84 -11.82 17.04 10.53
C GLU A 84 -12.42 17.81 9.35
N LYS A 85 -12.00 19.07 9.15
CA LYS A 85 -12.42 19.88 8.00
C LYS A 85 -12.04 19.25 6.65
N LEU A 86 -10.85 18.66 6.56
CA LEU A 86 -10.43 17.92 5.36
C LEU A 86 -11.35 16.71 5.12
N VAL A 87 -11.66 15.95 6.17
CA VAL A 87 -12.52 14.76 6.09
C VAL A 87 -13.94 15.13 5.64
N GLU A 88 -14.52 16.19 6.20
CA GLU A 88 -15.85 16.70 5.82
C GLU A 88 -15.87 17.16 4.35
N TYR A 89 -14.83 17.88 3.93
CA TYR A 89 -14.70 18.31 2.55
C TYR A 89 -14.57 17.12 1.58
N ALA A 90 -13.73 16.14 1.92
CA ALA A 90 -13.51 14.96 1.08
C ALA A 90 -14.78 14.11 0.93
N LYS A 91 -15.62 14.01 1.96
CA LYS A 91 -16.92 13.31 1.91
C LYS A 91 -17.91 13.95 0.93
N THR A 92 -17.87 15.27 0.78
CA THR A 92 -18.76 16.01 -0.13
C THR A 92 -18.22 16.13 -1.56
N HIS A 93 -16.97 15.70 -1.79
CA HIS A 93 -16.28 15.75 -3.08
C HIS A 93 -15.65 14.39 -3.46
N PRO A 94 -16.46 13.34 -3.66
CA PRO A 94 -15.97 11.99 -3.97
C PRO A 94 -15.21 11.90 -5.30
N GLU A 95 -15.34 12.89 -6.18
CA GLU A 95 -14.60 13.01 -7.44
C GLU A 95 -13.13 13.40 -7.26
N LEU A 96 -12.79 14.04 -6.13
CA LEU A 96 -11.43 14.46 -5.81
C LEU A 96 -10.69 13.39 -5.01
N GLU A 97 -9.38 13.29 -5.18
CA GLU A 97 -8.51 12.42 -4.38
C GLU A 97 -7.49 13.25 -3.59
N PHE A 98 -7.43 13.07 -2.28
CA PHE A 98 -6.58 13.84 -1.36
C PHE A 98 -5.34 13.02 -1.00
N LEU A 99 -4.19 13.42 -1.55
CA LEU A 99 -2.91 12.73 -1.35
C LEU A 99 -2.21 13.35 -0.14
N THR A 100 -2.37 12.72 1.02
CA THR A 100 -1.86 13.23 2.30
C THR A 100 -0.43 12.81 2.56
N THR A 101 0.44 13.81 2.79
CA THR A 101 1.82 13.56 3.21
C THR A 101 1.89 13.27 4.72
N ARG A 102 3.09 13.00 5.25
CA ARG A 102 3.34 12.88 6.70
C ARG A 102 3.23 14.25 7.40
N ILE A 103 2.00 14.78 7.43
CA ILE A 103 1.67 16.08 8.04
C ILE A 103 2.09 16.08 9.50
N GLY A 104 2.75 17.16 9.95
CA GLY A 104 3.18 17.29 11.35
C GLY A 104 4.43 16.50 11.74
N CYS A 105 4.87 15.51 10.96
CA CYS A 105 5.91 14.58 11.43
C CYS A 105 7.35 15.07 11.23
N ASN A 106 7.60 15.84 10.18
CA ASN A 106 8.94 16.32 9.86
C ASN A 106 9.28 17.59 10.66
N LEU A 107 9.13 18.77 10.05
CA LEU A 107 9.56 20.04 10.65
C LEU A 107 8.78 20.44 11.91
N ALA A 108 7.58 19.88 12.12
CA ALA A 108 6.77 20.13 13.31
C ALA A 108 7.09 19.16 14.46
N GLY A 109 7.75 18.02 14.21
CA GLY A 109 8.31 17.16 15.27
C GLY A 109 7.31 16.25 16.00
N TYR A 110 6.13 15.99 15.43
CA TYR A 110 5.25 14.91 15.88
C TYR A 110 5.72 13.56 15.34
N THR A 111 5.34 12.48 16.00
CA THR A 111 5.61 11.11 15.54
C THR A 111 4.46 10.60 14.66
N ASP A 112 4.72 9.57 13.86
CA ASP A 112 3.66 8.94 13.05
C ASP A 112 2.50 8.39 13.92
N PRO A 113 2.75 7.71 15.07
CA PRO A 113 1.68 7.26 15.94
C PRO A 113 0.82 8.40 16.52
N GLU A 114 1.41 9.55 16.87
CA GLU A 114 0.67 10.72 17.38
C GLU A 114 -0.34 11.23 16.33
N ILE A 115 0.09 11.37 15.08
CA ILE A 115 -0.78 11.87 13.99
C ILE A 115 -1.76 10.79 13.51
N ALA A 116 -1.33 9.55 13.39
CA ALA A 116 -2.21 8.43 13.03
C ALA A 116 -3.32 8.22 14.08
N SER A 117 -3.02 8.43 15.36
CA SER A 117 -4.02 8.42 16.43
C SER A 117 -5.07 9.52 16.24
N LEU A 118 -4.71 10.72 15.76
CA LEU A 118 -5.72 11.73 15.40
C LEU A 118 -6.60 11.26 14.25
N ILE A 119 -6.00 10.65 13.22
CA ILE A 119 -6.70 10.16 12.03
C ILE A 119 -7.67 9.03 12.37
N SER A 120 -7.31 8.12 13.29
CA SER A 120 -8.17 7.00 13.69
C SER A 120 -9.49 7.42 14.37
N ASN A 121 -9.60 8.68 14.78
CA ASN A 121 -10.85 9.24 15.33
C ASN A 121 -11.93 9.47 14.25
N PHE A 122 -11.61 9.31 12.96
CA PHE A 122 -12.51 9.63 11.87
C PHE A 122 -12.84 8.41 11.02
N ASN A 123 -14.09 8.33 10.56
CA ASN A 123 -14.45 7.46 9.44
C ASN A 123 -13.96 8.10 8.13
N LEU A 124 -12.78 7.70 7.68
CA LEU A 124 -12.12 8.29 6.51
C LEU A 124 -12.81 7.89 5.21
N PRO A 125 -13.16 8.85 4.33
CA PRO A 125 -13.66 8.53 3.02
C PRO A 125 -12.55 7.92 2.13
N PRO A 126 -12.92 7.07 1.15
CA PRO A 126 -12.00 6.29 0.33
C PRO A 126 -11.09 7.12 -0.59
N ASN A 127 -11.40 8.41 -0.70
CA ASN A 127 -10.67 9.37 -1.50
C ASN A 127 -9.61 10.14 -0.71
N ILE A 128 -9.40 9.86 0.58
CA ILE A 128 -8.22 10.29 1.33
C ILE A 128 -7.16 9.19 1.28
N TRP A 129 -6.00 9.51 0.73
CA TRP A 129 -4.87 8.62 0.62
C TRP A 129 -3.83 9.01 1.66
N LEU A 130 -3.36 8.04 2.43
CA LEU A 130 -2.47 8.24 3.56
C LEU A 130 -1.02 7.87 3.24
N PRO A 131 -0.03 8.42 3.97
CA PRO A 131 1.32 7.87 3.91
C PRO A 131 1.37 6.48 4.54
N GLN A 132 2.33 5.66 4.11
CA GLN A 132 2.46 4.28 4.57
C GLN A 132 2.58 4.21 6.09
N GLU A 133 3.36 5.11 6.66
CA GLU A 133 3.65 5.18 8.09
C GLU A 133 2.37 5.36 8.92
N PHE A 134 1.40 6.13 8.42
CA PHE A 134 0.13 6.28 9.13
C PHE A 134 -0.72 5.01 9.01
N VAL A 135 -0.75 4.38 7.82
CA VAL A 135 -1.49 3.12 7.63
C VAL A 135 -0.90 2.00 8.47
N ASP A 136 0.43 1.90 8.57
CA ASP A 136 1.13 0.93 9.43
C ASP A 136 0.70 1.12 10.90
N CYS A 137 0.54 2.36 11.37
CA CYS A 137 0.03 2.65 12.72
C CYS A 137 -1.47 2.33 12.88
N LEU A 138 -2.30 2.64 11.87
CA LEU A 138 -3.75 2.41 11.91
C LEU A 138 -4.11 0.92 11.89
N ILE A 139 -3.26 0.11 11.28
CA ILE A 139 -3.41 -1.34 11.24
C ILE A 139 -2.86 -1.99 12.54
N GLU A 140 -2.58 -1.23 13.63
CA GLU A 140 -2.04 -1.66 14.94
C GLU A 140 -0.72 -2.44 14.86
N ASP A 141 0.38 -2.00 15.48
CA ASP A 141 1.66 -2.76 15.43
C ASP A 141 1.63 -4.00 16.35
N LYS A 142 1.18 -5.14 15.82
CA LYS A 142 1.25 -6.45 16.47
C LYS A 142 2.46 -7.23 15.95
N PRO A 143 3.01 -8.19 16.72
CA PRO A 143 3.93 -9.18 16.16
C PRO A 143 3.33 -9.78 14.89
N THR A 144 3.95 -9.46 13.75
CA THR A 144 3.39 -9.74 12.41
C THR A 144 4.36 -10.58 11.59
N LEU A 145 3.90 -11.72 11.10
CA LEU A 145 4.59 -12.49 10.07
C LEU A 145 4.26 -11.89 8.69
N LYS A 146 5.25 -11.52 7.88
CA LYS A 146 5.00 -10.97 6.54
C LYS A 146 5.23 -12.00 5.46
N VAL A 147 4.25 -12.12 4.57
CA VAL A 147 4.29 -13.05 3.44
C VAL A 147 3.96 -12.32 2.15
N ALA A 148 4.77 -12.50 1.11
CA ALA A 148 4.52 -11.92 -0.20
C ALA A 148 4.36 -13.00 -1.27
N PHE A 149 3.62 -12.65 -2.33
CA PHE A 149 3.38 -13.56 -3.46
C PHE A 149 3.96 -13.02 -4.75
N THR A 150 4.38 -13.95 -5.60
CA THR A 150 4.65 -13.71 -7.01
C THR A 150 4.40 -14.99 -7.79
N GLY A 151 3.96 -14.88 -9.05
CA GLY A 151 3.88 -16.07 -9.88
C GLY A 151 3.59 -15.80 -11.33
N ASN A 152 3.63 -16.87 -12.13
CA ASN A 152 3.28 -16.78 -13.54
C ASN A 152 1.80 -16.38 -13.74
N SER A 153 1.52 -15.73 -14.87
CA SER A 153 0.15 -15.34 -15.25
C SER A 153 -0.69 -16.56 -15.62
N HIS A 154 -2.00 -16.46 -15.41
CA HIS A 154 -2.96 -17.56 -15.69
C HIS A 154 -2.80 -18.15 -17.10
N LYS A 155 -2.44 -17.33 -18.09
CA LYS A 155 -2.25 -17.74 -19.50
C LYS A 155 -1.16 -18.78 -19.73
N LYS A 156 -0.30 -19.03 -18.73
CA LYS A 156 0.75 -20.06 -18.82
C LYS A 156 0.27 -21.46 -18.44
N PHE A 157 -0.94 -21.60 -17.90
CA PHE A 157 -1.44 -22.87 -17.40
C PHE A 157 -2.57 -23.38 -18.30
N ASP A 158 -2.57 -24.69 -18.54
CA ASP A 158 -3.80 -25.40 -18.90
C ASP A 158 -4.66 -25.65 -17.64
N GLU A 159 -5.82 -26.26 -17.81
CA GLU A 159 -6.76 -26.49 -16.70
C GLU A 159 -6.16 -27.38 -15.60
N SER A 160 -5.50 -28.47 -15.98
CA SER A 160 -4.86 -29.41 -15.05
C SER A 160 -3.71 -28.75 -14.27
N GLY A 161 -2.80 -28.08 -14.98
CA GLY A 161 -1.69 -27.35 -14.38
C GLY A 161 -2.17 -26.23 -13.48
N TRP A 162 -3.26 -25.53 -13.84
CA TRP A 162 -3.85 -24.51 -12.98
C TRP A 162 -4.43 -25.08 -11.69
N ASN A 163 -5.15 -26.20 -11.76
CA ASN A 163 -5.69 -26.88 -10.59
C ASN A 163 -4.57 -27.35 -9.66
N GLN A 164 -3.50 -27.92 -10.22
CA GLN A 164 -2.31 -28.31 -9.45
C GLN A 164 -1.68 -27.09 -8.75
N VAL A 165 -1.44 -26.01 -9.49
CA VAL A 165 -0.87 -24.77 -8.95
C VAL A 165 -1.72 -24.19 -7.84
N ARG A 166 -3.05 -24.13 -8.03
CA ARG A 166 -3.98 -23.60 -7.01
C ARG A 166 -3.92 -24.43 -5.72
N ASN A 167 -3.95 -25.76 -5.83
CA ASN A 167 -3.86 -26.65 -4.68
C ASN A 167 -2.52 -26.49 -3.93
N ARG A 168 -1.40 -26.37 -4.65
CA ARG A 168 -0.09 -26.15 -4.03
C ARG A 168 0.02 -24.78 -3.38
N LEU A 169 -0.49 -23.74 -4.04
CA LEU A 169 -0.53 -22.39 -3.51
C LEU A 169 -1.35 -22.32 -2.21
N GLU A 170 -2.53 -22.95 -2.19
CA GLU A 170 -3.38 -23.04 -1.00
C GLU A 170 -2.65 -23.72 0.15
N ALA A 171 -2.04 -24.88 -0.09
CA ALA A 171 -1.27 -25.60 0.93
C ALA A 171 -0.12 -24.75 1.51
N MET A 172 0.57 -23.96 0.67
CA MET A 172 1.64 -23.07 1.12
C MET A 172 1.11 -21.88 1.96
N ILE A 173 -0.04 -21.31 1.59
CA ILE A 173 -0.68 -20.22 2.33
C ILE A 173 -1.17 -20.71 3.69
N VAL A 174 -1.89 -21.83 3.71
CA VAL A 174 -2.34 -22.50 4.95
C VAL A 174 -1.15 -22.77 5.86
N ARG A 175 -0.06 -23.34 5.31
CA ARG A 175 1.15 -23.57 6.10
C ARG A 175 1.75 -22.29 6.68
N ALA A 176 1.72 -21.18 5.96
CA ALA A 176 2.21 -19.89 6.48
C ALA A 176 1.34 -19.38 7.64
N CYS A 177 0.01 -19.53 7.55
CA CYS A 177 -0.91 -19.22 8.65
C CYS A 177 -0.66 -20.11 9.88
N ASP A 178 -0.48 -21.42 9.68
CA ASP A 178 -0.17 -22.35 10.77
C ASP A 178 1.17 -21.98 11.44
N ARG A 179 2.19 -21.63 10.65
CA ARG A 179 3.49 -21.18 11.18
C ARG A 179 3.37 -19.89 11.99
N ALA A 180 2.52 -18.95 11.56
CA ALA A 180 2.27 -17.74 12.33
C ALA A 180 1.75 -18.08 13.73
N LEU A 181 0.78 -19.01 13.83
CA LEU A 181 0.27 -19.50 15.11
C LEU A 181 1.34 -20.22 15.94
N GLU A 182 2.05 -21.19 15.34
CA GLU A 182 3.11 -21.97 16.00
C GLU A 182 4.20 -21.07 16.61
N TRP A 183 4.52 -19.96 15.95
CA TRP A 183 5.56 -19.01 16.38
C TRP A 183 5.02 -17.86 17.24
N GLY A 184 3.74 -17.90 17.63
CA GLY A 184 3.14 -16.91 18.52
C GLY A 184 2.91 -15.53 17.90
N TYR A 185 2.88 -15.44 16.56
CA TYR A 185 2.46 -14.22 15.88
C TYR A 185 0.98 -13.96 16.13
N LYS A 186 0.62 -12.69 16.34
CA LYS A 186 -0.78 -12.27 16.51
C LYS A 186 -1.43 -11.87 15.18
N ARG A 187 -0.60 -11.66 14.15
CA ARG A 187 -1.00 -11.28 12.81
C ARG A 187 -0.13 -11.95 11.74
N ILE A 188 -0.74 -12.25 10.61
CA ILE A 188 -0.06 -12.46 9.34
C ILE A 188 -0.46 -11.36 8.35
N GLN A 189 0.54 -10.71 7.75
CA GLN A 189 0.35 -9.68 6.73
C GLN A 189 0.79 -10.21 5.37
N PHE A 190 -0.18 -10.33 4.48
CA PHE A 190 0.02 -10.72 3.10
C PHE A 190 0.22 -9.50 2.19
N TYR A 191 1.10 -9.64 1.19
CA TYR A 191 1.33 -8.67 0.14
C TYR A 191 1.16 -9.31 -1.24
N SER A 192 0.26 -8.77 -2.06
CA SER A 192 0.00 -9.24 -3.43
C SER A 192 0.17 -8.12 -4.43
N GLY A 193 0.70 -8.43 -5.61
CA GLY A 193 0.72 -7.50 -6.74
C GLY A 193 -0.60 -7.37 -7.48
N MET A 194 -1.60 -8.18 -7.10
CA MET A 194 -2.93 -8.22 -7.72
C MET A 194 -2.91 -8.50 -9.22
N ALA A 195 -1.87 -9.15 -9.74
CA ALA A 195 -1.81 -9.53 -11.14
C ALA A 195 -2.75 -10.70 -11.47
N LEU A 196 -3.17 -10.82 -12.73
CA LEU A 196 -3.94 -11.99 -13.20
C LEU A 196 -3.12 -13.28 -13.09
N GLY A 197 -3.70 -14.33 -12.51
CA GLY A 197 -3.04 -15.61 -12.25
C GLY A 197 -2.78 -15.84 -10.77
N VAL A 198 -1.55 -16.22 -10.44
CA VAL A 198 -1.16 -16.64 -9.08
C VAL A 198 -1.49 -15.60 -8.01
N ASP A 199 -1.20 -14.32 -8.26
CA ASP A 199 -1.53 -13.23 -7.33
C ASP A 199 -3.04 -13.14 -7.06
N THR A 200 -3.88 -13.29 -8.09
CA THR A 200 -5.34 -13.31 -7.97
C THR A 200 -5.82 -14.51 -7.14
N ALA A 201 -5.29 -15.70 -7.43
CA ALA A 201 -5.64 -16.92 -6.70
C ALA A 201 -5.22 -16.86 -5.23
N ALA A 202 -4.03 -16.33 -4.94
CA ALA A 202 -3.55 -16.14 -3.57
C ALA A 202 -4.51 -15.27 -2.77
N VAL A 203 -4.97 -14.16 -3.35
CA VAL A 203 -5.92 -13.25 -2.70
C VAL A 203 -7.25 -13.96 -2.41
N GLU A 204 -7.82 -14.69 -3.37
CA GLU A 204 -9.04 -15.46 -3.15
C GLU A 204 -8.90 -16.46 -1.99
N ILE A 205 -7.79 -17.20 -1.96
CA ILE A 205 -7.52 -18.18 -0.90
C ILE A 205 -7.44 -17.47 0.45
N ILE A 206 -6.66 -16.39 0.56
CA ILE A 206 -6.47 -15.64 1.81
C ILE A 206 -7.79 -15.10 2.35
N LEU A 207 -8.65 -14.55 1.47
CA LEU A 207 -9.97 -14.07 1.87
C LEU A 207 -10.82 -15.20 2.45
N GLY A 208 -10.75 -16.41 1.87
CA GLY A 208 -11.40 -17.61 2.40
C GLY A 208 -10.81 -18.16 3.71
N LEU A 209 -9.69 -17.61 4.20
CA LEU A 209 -9.05 -17.99 5.46
C LEU A 209 -9.22 -16.96 6.59
N LYS A 210 -9.62 -15.70 6.29
CA LYS A 210 -9.68 -14.60 7.27
C LYS A 210 -10.41 -14.98 8.56
N ASP A 211 -11.55 -15.67 8.45
CA ASP A 211 -12.39 -16.06 9.60
C ASP A 211 -12.07 -17.45 10.17
N LYS A 212 -11.10 -18.17 9.59
CA LYS A 212 -10.75 -19.56 9.99
C LYS A 212 -9.62 -19.65 11.00
N TYR A 213 -8.94 -18.55 11.26
CA TYR A 213 -7.75 -18.50 12.11
C TYR A 213 -7.97 -17.57 13.29
N PRO A 214 -7.48 -17.93 14.50
CA PRO A 214 -7.54 -17.06 15.68
C PRO A 214 -6.41 -16.00 15.69
N ILE A 215 -5.99 -15.56 14.50
CA ILE A 215 -5.02 -14.48 14.29
C ILE A 215 -5.57 -13.51 13.27
N GLU A 216 -5.11 -12.27 13.35
CA GLU A 216 -5.49 -11.26 12.37
C GLU A 216 -4.82 -11.58 11.02
N ILE A 217 -5.63 -11.71 9.97
CA ILE A 217 -5.15 -11.94 8.60
C ILE A 217 -5.37 -10.67 7.79
N ASN A 218 -4.29 -9.96 7.49
CA ASN A 218 -4.33 -8.74 6.71
C ASN A 218 -3.75 -8.93 5.33
N LEU A 219 -4.28 -8.20 4.36
CA LEU A 219 -3.92 -8.23 2.96
C LEU A 219 -3.70 -6.81 2.44
N THR A 220 -2.48 -6.55 1.97
CA THR A 220 -2.12 -5.30 1.30
C THR A 220 -1.94 -5.55 -0.19
N ALA A 221 -2.75 -4.87 -1.00
CA ALA A 221 -2.60 -4.86 -2.45
C ALA A 221 -1.54 -3.84 -2.87
N ALA A 222 -0.50 -4.27 -3.57
CA ALA A 222 0.50 -3.41 -4.18
C ALA A 222 0.17 -3.19 -5.67
N VAL A 223 -0.42 -2.04 -5.96
CA VAL A 223 -0.92 -1.66 -7.28
C VAL A 223 0.04 -0.65 -7.89
N HIS A 224 0.52 -0.92 -9.10
CA HIS A 224 1.57 -0.06 -9.66
C HIS A 224 1.07 1.31 -10.17
N CYS A 225 -0.20 1.45 -10.55
CA CYS A 225 -0.80 2.66 -11.09
C CYS A 225 -2.33 2.63 -10.90
N ILE A 226 -3.00 3.78 -10.99
CA ILE A 226 -4.43 3.92 -10.61
C ILE A 226 -5.40 3.05 -11.42
N ASN A 227 -5.00 2.63 -12.62
CA ASN A 227 -5.77 1.80 -13.54
C ASN A 227 -4.91 0.62 -14.04
N GLN A 228 -4.33 -0.14 -13.10
CA GLN A 228 -3.47 -1.30 -13.43
C GLN A 228 -4.15 -2.31 -14.36
N ASP A 229 -5.47 -2.41 -14.26
CA ASP A 229 -6.38 -3.27 -15.00
C ASP A 229 -6.77 -2.71 -16.39
N ALA A 230 -6.26 -1.56 -16.81
CA ALA A 230 -6.73 -0.84 -18.01
C ALA A 230 -6.87 -1.72 -19.27
N LYS A 231 -5.98 -2.70 -19.45
CA LYS A 231 -5.93 -3.61 -20.61
C LYS A 231 -6.68 -4.94 -20.41
N TRP A 232 -7.35 -5.16 -19.28
CA TRP A 232 -8.04 -6.41 -18.97
C TRP A 232 -9.47 -6.42 -19.52
N ASN A 233 -10.05 -7.62 -19.68
CA ASN A 233 -11.45 -7.77 -20.06
C ASN A 233 -12.38 -7.37 -18.89
N ASN A 234 -13.66 -7.15 -19.17
CA ASN A 234 -14.60 -6.64 -18.17
C ASN A 234 -14.81 -7.59 -16.98
N LEU A 235 -14.78 -8.91 -17.21
CA LEU A 235 -14.95 -9.89 -16.13
C LEU A 235 -13.76 -9.85 -15.16
N ASP A 236 -12.54 -9.80 -15.69
CA ASP A 236 -11.32 -9.67 -14.92
C ASP A 236 -11.29 -8.35 -14.14
N LYS A 237 -11.76 -7.24 -14.74
CA LYS A 237 -11.87 -5.94 -14.07
C LYS A 237 -12.84 -5.98 -12.89
N GLN A 238 -14.03 -6.52 -13.09
CA GLN A 238 -15.03 -6.64 -12.02
C GLN A 238 -14.49 -7.47 -10.86
N LYS A 239 -13.90 -8.62 -11.17
CA LYS A 239 -13.27 -9.49 -10.17
C LYS A 239 -12.12 -8.78 -9.44
N TYR A 240 -11.25 -8.10 -10.18
CA TYR A 240 -10.15 -7.33 -9.61
C TYR A 240 -10.63 -6.26 -8.64
N HIS A 241 -11.60 -5.43 -9.03
CA HIS A 241 -12.15 -4.39 -8.17
C HIS A 241 -12.85 -4.97 -6.94
N TRP A 242 -13.56 -6.09 -7.09
CA TRP A 242 -14.13 -6.79 -5.94
C TRP A 242 -13.03 -7.25 -4.98
N LEU A 243 -12.02 -8.00 -5.45
CA LEU A 243 -10.91 -8.47 -4.60
C LEU A 243 -10.16 -7.30 -3.95
N LEU A 244 -9.91 -6.23 -4.71
CA LEU A 244 -9.23 -5.03 -4.22
C LEU A 244 -10.00 -4.36 -3.08
N SER A 245 -11.34 -4.38 -3.13
CA SER A 245 -12.20 -3.82 -2.07
C SER A 245 -12.18 -4.63 -0.77
N GLN A 246 -11.74 -5.89 -0.82
CA GLN A 246 -11.65 -6.78 0.36
C GLN A 246 -10.29 -6.73 1.05
N CYS A 247 -9.31 -6.04 0.44
CA CYS A 247 -8.01 -5.80 1.05
C CYS A 247 -8.12 -4.83 2.24
N ASP A 248 -7.16 -4.89 3.16
CA ASP A 248 -7.09 -4.01 4.32
C ASP A 248 -6.38 -2.69 3.96
N ALA A 249 -5.48 -2.74 2.98
CA ALA A 249 -4.82 -1.58 2.41
C ALA A 249 -4.47 -1.76 0.93
N ILE A 250 -4.34 -0.63 0.22
CA ILE A 250 -3.93 -0.57 -1.18
C ILE A 250 -2.76 0.40 -1.30
N LYS A 251 -1.56 -0.11 -1.60
CA LYS A 251 -0.39 0.68 -1.95
C LYS A 251 -0.38 1.00 -3.43
N PHE A 252 -0.44 2.29 -3.76
CA PHE A 252 -0.13 2.77 -5.10
C PHE A 252 1.36 3.11 -5.22
N ILE A 253 2.01 2.60 -6.26
CA ILE A 253 3.40 2.97 -6.60
C ILE A 253 3.46 4.25 -7.42
N SER A 254 2.41 4.49 -8.21
CA SER A 254 2.17 5.73 -8.91
C SER A 254 0.73 6.16 -8.71
N ASN A 255 0.54 7.44 -8.46
CA ASN A 255 -0.77 8.11 -8.46
C ASN A 255 -1.24 8.47 -9.89
N LEU A 256 -0.52 8.06 -10.94
CA LEU A 256 -0.82 8.35 -12.34
C LEU A 256 -1.41 7.12 -13.06
N PRO A 257 -2.10 7.31 -14.20
CA PRO A 257 -2.56 6.21 -15.04
C PRO A 257 -1.41 5.46 -15.72
N TYR A 258 -1.66 4.23 -16.16
CA TYR A 258 -0.70 3.28 -16.73
C TYR A 258 0.19 3.91 -17.82
N GLN A 259 -0.41 4.71 -18.70
CA GLN A 259 0.25 5.41 -19.80
C GLN A 259 1.32 6.40 -19.32
N GLU A 260 1.13 7.00 -18.15
CA GLU A 260 2.01 8.00 -17.55
C GLU A 260 2.87 7.44 -16.39
N ALA A 261 2.49 6.29 -15.83
CA ALA A 261 3.12 5.72 -14.64
C ALA A 261 4.53 5.15 -14.87
N GLY A 262 5.02 5.11 -16.12
CA GLY A 262 6.37 4.65 -16.46
C GLY A 262 6.47 3.16 -16.83
N GLY A 263 5.34 2.50 -17.11
CA GLY A 263 5.28 1.13 -17.65
C GLY A 263 6.07 0.11 -16.83
N ILE A 264 7.03 -0.58 -17.46
CA ILE A 264 7.85 -1.63 -16.83
C ILE A 264 8.65 -1.12 -15.63
N LYS A 265 9.11 0.13 -15.63
CA LYS A 265 9.84 0.71 -14.50
C LYS A 265 8.93 0.79 -13.26
N CYS A 266 7.65 1.09 -13.47
CA CYS A 266 6.64 1.12 -12.42
C CYS A 266 6.32 -0.29 -11.89
N LEU A 267 6.16 -1.27 -12.78
CA LEU A 267 6.01 -2.69 -12.40
C LEU A 267 7.19 -3.16 -11.54
N ASN A 268 8.41 -2.85 -11.95
CA ASN A 268 9.61 -3.23 -11.19
C ASN A 268 9.73 -2.46 -9.86
N ALA A 269 9.29 -1.20 -9.81
CA ALA A 269 9.19 -0.45 -8.54
C ALA A 269 8.17 -1.09 -7.59
N ARG A 270 7.03 -1.57 -8.10
CA ARG A 270 6.05 -2.35 -7.34
C ARG A 270 6.64 -3.63 -6.77
N ASN A 271 7.32 -4.42 -7.60
CA ASN A 271 7.98 -5.65 -7.16
C ASN A 271 9.00 -5.38 -6.06
N ARG A 272 9.88 -4.39 -6.27
CA ARG A 272 10.87 -3.98 -5.27
C ARG A 272 10.24 -3.49 -3.98
N TRP A 273 9.12 -2.77 -4.06
CA TRP A 273 8.39 -2.34 -2.87
C TRP A 273 7.91 -3.55 -2.05
N ILE A 274 7.29 -4.55 -2.69
CA ILE A 274 6.85 -5.78 -2.01
C ILE A 274 8.04 -6.51 -1.37
N VAL A 275 9.12 -6.72 -2.13
CA VAL A 275 10.33 -7.40 -1.63
C VAL A 275 10.92 -6.66 -0.42
N ASN A 276 10.86 -5.33 -0.40
CA ASN A 276 11.32 -4.52 0.73
C ASN A 276 10.40 -4.56 1.96
N LYS A 277 9.21 -5.16 1.88
CA LYS A 277 8.38 -5.43 3.07
C LYS A 277 8.80 -6.69 3.80
N ILE A 278 9.46 -7.62 3.10
CA ILE A 278 9.96 -8.88 3.64
C ILE A 278 11.37 -8.62 4.15
N LYS A 279 11.55 -8.51 5.47
CA LYS A 279 12.82 -8.07 6.07
C LYS A 279 13.24 -8.85 7.29
N ASN A 280 12.27 -9.31 8.07
CA ASN A 280 12.54 -10.00 9.33
C ASN A 280 12.96 -11.43 9.09
N ALA A 281 13.58 -12.04 10.11
CA ALA A 281 14.13 -13.39 10.02
C ALA A 281 13.11 -14.41 9.52
N TYR A 282 11.83 -14.30 9.90
CA TYR A 282 10.80 -15.26 9.53
C TYR A 282 9.93 -14.86 8.35
N ASP A 283 10.04 -13.61 7.85
CA ASP A 283 9.26 -13.16 6.69
C ASP A 283 9.65 -13.97 5.45
N MET A 284 8.71 -14.20 4.54
CA MET A 284 8.96 -15.03 3.37
C MET A 284 8.20 -14.60 2.11
N ILE A 285 8.68 -15.09 0.96
CA ILE A 285 8.03 -14.95 -0.34
C ILE A 285 7.64 -16.35 -0.82
N ILE A 286 6.40 -16.49 -1.27
CA ILE A 286 5.88 -17.67 -1.97
C ILE A 286 5.88 -17.36 -3.47
N ALA A 287 6.61 -18.16 -4.25
CA ALA A 287 6.78 -17.98 -5.69
C ALA A 287 6.30 -19.21 -6.47
N ILE A 288 5.44 -19.01 -7.47
CA ILE A 288 5.05 -20.05 -8.42
C ILE A 288 5.70 -19.75 -9.77
N TRP A 289 6.71 -20.51 -10.16
CA TRP A 289 7.59 -20.13 -11.28
C TRP A 289 8.09 -21.32 -12.10
N ASP A 290 7.94 -21.27 -13.42
CA ASP A 290 8.41 -22.27 -14.38
C ASP A 290 9.92 -22.28 -14.65
N GLY A 291 10.70 -21.39 -14.03
CA GLY A 291 12.12 -21.22 -14.32
C GLY A 291 12.41 -20.33 -15.53
N GLN A 292 11.39 -19.87 -16.26
CA GLN A 292 11.56 -19.09 -17.47
C GLN A 292 11.71 -17.58 -17.18
N PRO A 293 12.46 -16.82 -18.01
CA PRO A 293 12.57 -15.37 -17.88
C PRO A 293 11.20 -14.68 -17.87
N GLY A 294 11.08 -13.60 -17.10
CA GLY A 294 9.85 -12.80 -17.02
C GLY A 294 9.71 -12.03 -15.71
N GLY A 295 8.53 -11.43 -15.51
CA GLY A 295 8.25 -10.61 -14.32
C GLY A 295 8.46 -11.36 -12.99
N THR A 296 8.06 -12.63 -12.93
CA THR A 296 8.27 -13.50 -11.77
C THR A 296 9.74 -13.77 -11.51
N GLY A 297 10.51 -14.11 -12.55
CA GLY A 297 11.96 -14.32 -12.44
C GLY A 297 12.69 -13.05 -11.97
N ASN A 298 12.29 -11.87 -12.48
CA ASN A 298 12.84 -10.59 -12.03
C ASN A 298 12.54 -10.32 -10.54
N PHE A 299 11.32 -10.63 -10.08
CA PHE A 299 10.95 -10.51 -8.68
C PHE A 299 11.83 -11.41 -7.79
N ILE A 300 11.99 -12.68 -8.19
CA ILE A 300 12.82 -13.66 -7.46
C ILE A 300 14.28 -13.21 -7.43
N ALA A 301 14.81 -12.70 -8.55
CA ALA A 301 16.17 -12.18 -8.61
C ALA A 301 16.39 -10.99 -7.67
N ASP A 302 15.44 -10.05 -7.60
CA ASP A 302 15.51 -8.91 -6.68
C ASP A 302 15.41 -9.35 -5.21
N ALA A 303 14.60 -10.38 -4.91
CA ALA A 303 14.54 -10.99 -3.59
C ALA A 303 15.86 -11.67 -3.21
N ALA A 304 16.48 -12.41 -4.14
CA ALA A 304 17.75 -13.08 -3.92
C ALA A 304 18.89 -12.09 -3.65
N LYS A 305 18.96 -10.97 -4.39
CA LYS A 305 19.95 -9.89 -4.16
C LYS A 305 19.90 -9.32 -2.74
N LEU A 306 18.71 -9.32 -2.12
CA LEU A 306 18.49 -8.83 -0.76
C LEU A 306 18.49 -9.96 0.28
N ASN A 307 18.93 -11.17 -0.10
CA ASN A 307 18.94 -12.37 0.73
C ASN A 307 17.59 -12.67 1.41
N ARG A 308 16.48 -12.46 0.69
CA ARG A 308 15.13 -12.76 1.22
C ARG A 308 14.84 -14.25 1.14
N ARG A 309 14.08 -14.76 2.13
CA ARG A 309 13.54 -16.11 2.11
C ARG A 309 12.51 -16.24 0.99
N VAL A 310 12.78 -17.10 0.02
CA VAL A 310 11.84 -17.42 -1.07
C VAL A 310 11.63 -18.93 -1.11
N ILE A 311 10.37 -19.37 -1.07
CA ILE A 311 10.00 -20.74 -1.43
C ILE A 311 9.44 -20.68 -2.85
N ILE A 312 10.10 -21.39 -3.76
CA ILE A 312 9.72 -21.48 -5.16
C ILE A 312 9.10 -22.86 -5.38
N TYR A 313 7.87 -22.89 -5.88
CA TYR A 313 7.30 -24.08 -6.49
C TYR A 313 7.42 -23.97 -8.01
N ASN A 314 8.20 -24.88 -8.60
CA ASN A 314 8.25 -25.03 -10.04
C ASN A 314 7.12 -25.94 -10.49
N TRP A 315 6.09 -25.33 -11.08
CA TRP A 315 4.89 -26.03 -11.51
C TRP A 315 5.11 -26.88 -12.78
N PHE A 316 6.16 -26.60 -13.55
CA PHE A 316 6.50 -27.40 -14.74
C PHE A 316 7.20 -28.69 -14.35
N THR A 317 8.14 -28.64 -13.41
CA THR A 317 8.88 -29.82 -12.93
C THR A 317 8.29 -30.45 -11.67
N ASN A 318 7.28 -29.82 -11.07
CA ASN A 318 6.66 -30.20 -9.79
C ASN A 318 7.68 -30.34 -8.64
N THR A 319 8.63 -29.40 -8.54
CA THR A 319 9.69 -29.39 -7.52
C THR A 319 9.65 -28.11 -6.68
N TYR A 320 10.29 -28.17 -5.50
CA TYR A 320 10.47 -27.03 -4.62
C TYR A 320 11.93 -26.61 -4.52
N GLN A 321 12.15 -25.31 -4.45
CA GLN A 321 13.45 -24.71 -4.18
C GLN A 321 13.32 -23.64 -3.10
N LYS A 322 14.35 -23.50 -2.28
CA LYS A 322 14.47 -22.44 -1.28
C LYS A 322 15.64 -21.52 -1.61
N LEU A 323 15.42 -20.23 -1.50
CA LEU A 323 16.46 -19.20 -1.55
C LEU A 323 16.50 -18.42 -0.23
N GLY A 324 17.65 -17.83 0.08
CA GLY A 324 17.88 -17.03 1.29
C GLY A 324 18.23 -17.87 2.53
N SER A 325 18.41 -17.20 3.66
CA SER A 325 18.81 -17.84 4.93
C SER A 325 17.59 -18.37 5.69
N TRP A 326 17.37 -19.68 5.71
CA TRP A 326 16.26 -20.38 6.39
C TRP A 326 16.62 -20.83 7.80
#